data_AF-A0A1G7X793-F1
#
_entry.id   AF-A0A1G7X793-F1
#
_cell.length_a   1.000
_cell.length_b   1.000
_cell.length_c   1.000
_cell.angle_alpha   90.00
_cell.angle_beta   90.00
_cell.angle_gamma   90.00
#
_symmetry.space_group_name_H-M   'P 1'
#
loop_
_entity.id
_entity.type
_entity.pdbx_description
1 polymer ?
#
loop_
_entity_poly.entity_id
_entity_poly.type
_entity_poly.pdbx_seq_one_letter_code
_entity_poly.pdbx_strand_id
1 'polypeptide(L)'
;MATVNTYITFNGFCEEAFLFYKSVFGGEFSYFGRFKDMPITCPPGEAEKIMHVSLPISKETAIMGSDSFEFFGNETIYGNNFSLSLNTEST
;
A
#
# COMPACT_ATOMS: atom_id res chain seq x y z
N MET A 1 23.42 1.85 3.43
CA MET A 1 22.94 0.84 4.41
C MET A 1 21.68 0.20 3.85
N ALA A 2 21.44 -1.07 4.14
CA ALA A 2 20.18 -1.72 3.78
C ALA A 2 19.03 -1.15 4.64
N THR A 3 17.85 -0.98 4.06
CA THR A 3 16.63 -0.54 4.74
C THR A 3 15.57 -1.63 4.64
N VAL A 4 14.69 -1.70 5.64
CA VAL A 4 13.53 -2.60 5.66
C VAL A 4 12.28 -1.75 5.62
N ASN A 5 11.40 -2.05 4.66
CA ASN A 5 10.12 -1.38 4.50
C ASN A 5 9.02 -2.43 4.60
N THR A 6 7.89 -2.02 5.16
CA THR A 6 6.73 -2.89 5.22
C THR A 6 5.96 -2.79 3.92
N TYR A 7 5.50 -3.94 3.40
CA TYR A 7 4.58 -4.01 2.27
C TYR A 7 3.30 -4.71 2.68
N ILE A 8 2.16 -4.03 2.53
CA ILE A 8 0.84 -4.54 2.92
C ILE A 8 -0.02 -4.75 1.67
N THR A 9 -0.53 -5.96 1.51
CA THR A 9 -1.48 -6.27 0.43
C THR A 9 -2.91 -6.16 0.97
N PHE A 10 -3.78 -5.55 0.17
CA PHE A 10 -5.18 -5.29 0.49
C PHE A 10 -6.12 -5.94 -0.54
N ASN A 11 -7.42 -5.96 -0.26
CA ASN A 11 -8.45 -6.46 -1.16
C ASN A 11 -9.42 -5.33 -1.52
N GLY A 12 -8.93 -4.35 -2.28
CA GLY A 12 -9.73 -3.25 -2.83
C GLY A 12 -9.84 -2.01 -1.94
N PHE A 13 -9.10 -1.94 -0.83
CA PHE A 13 -9.13 -0.82 0.11
C PHE A 13 -7.75 -0.21 0.37
N CYS A 14 -6.75 -0.52 -0.48
CA CYS A 14 -5.42 0.06 -0.35
C CYS A 14 -5.43 1.59 -0.43
N GLU A 15 -6.18 2.17 -1.39
CA GLU A 15 -6.28 3.62 -1.54
C GLU A 15 -6.80 4.30 -0.28
N GLU A 16 -7.93 3.82 0.25
CA GLU A 16 -8.53 4.36 1.47
C GLU A 16 -7.58 4.26 2.66
N ALA A 17 -6.93 3.10 2.84
CA ALA A 17 -5.96 2.89 3.90
C ALA A 17 -4.78 3.86 3.79
N PHE A 18 -4.22 4.05 2.58
CA PHE A 18 -3.07 4.94 2.38
C PHE A 18 -3.42 6.43 2.48
N LEU A 19 -4.62 6.83 2.07
CA LEU A 19 -5.12 8.19 2.33
C LEU A 19 -5.27 8.44 3.83
N PHE A 20 -5.77 7.47 4.58
CA PHE A 20 -5.81 7.55 6.04
C PHE A 20 -4.41 7.61 6.65
N TYR A 21 -3.48 6.73 6.24
CA TYR A 21 -2.09 6.75 6.72
C TYR A 21 -1.41 8.08 6.43
N LYS A 22 -1.60 8.66 5.24
CA LYS A 22 -1.11 10.00 4.91
C LYS A 22 -1.70 11.05 5.84
N SER A 23 -2.99 10.97 6.18
CA SER A 23 -3.62 11.92 7.11
C SER A 23 -3.07 11.86 8.54
N VAL A 24 -2.57 10.70 8.97
CA VAL A 24 -2.03 10.48 10.32
C VAL A 24 -0.53 10.77 10.38
N PHE A 25 0.26 10.23 9.44
CA PHE A 25 1.71 10.37 9.42
C PHE A 25 2.21 11.62 8.69
N GLY A 26 1.33 12.28 7.93
CA GLY A 26 1.72 13.36 7.03
C GLY A 26 2.57 12.87 5.86
N GLY A 27 3.42 13.76 5.34
CA GLY A 27 4.30 13.46 4.21
C GLY A 27 3.56 13.44 2.86
N GLU A 28 4.28 12.99 1.83
CA GLU A 28 3.77 12.87 0.47
C GLU A 28 4.04 11.47 -0.07
N PHE A 29 3.15 10.96 -0.91
CA PHE A 29 3.37 9.68 -1.58
C PHE A 29 4.58 9.81 -2.50
N SER A 30 5.56 8.91 -2.33
CA SER A 30 6.69 8.81 -3.26
C SER A 30 6.28 8.09 -4.55
N TYR A 31 5.24 7.27 -4.47
CA TYR A 31 4.62 6.62 -5.62
C TYR A 31 3.15 6.31 -5.32
N PHE A 32 2.29 6.46 -6.33
CA PHE A 32 0.88 6.13 -6.26
C PHE A 32 0.40 5.72 -7.66
N GLY A 33 0.43 4.42 -7.96
CA GLY A 33 0.11 3.87 -9.27
C GLY A 33 -1.10 2.95 -9.25
N ARG A 34 -1.95 3.06 -10.26
CA ARG A 34 -3.13 2.20 -10.44
C ARG A 34 -2.90 1.17 -11.52
N PHE A 35 -3.69 0.10 -11.52
CA PHE A 35 -3.58 -0.93 -12.57
C PHE A 35 -3.92 -0.39 -13.96
N LYS A 36 -4.81 0.61 -14.09
CA LYS A 36 -5.14 1.24 -15.37
C LYS A 36 -3.95 1.93 -16.08
N ASP A 37 -2.90 2.26 -15.34
CA ASP A 37 -1.72 2.93 -15.88
C ASP A 37 -0.72 1.91 -16.49
N MET A 38 -0.97 0.61 -16.32
CA MET A 38 -0.18 -0.45 -16.92
C MET A 38 -0.59 -0.70 -18.38
N PRO A 39 0.33 -1.14 -19.26
CA PRO A 39 0.03 -1.48 -20.64
C PRO A 39 -0.62 -2.88 -20.76
N ILE A 40 -1.70 -3.11 -19.99
CA ILE A 40 -2.43 -4.38 -19.92
C ILE A 40 -3.94 -4.13 -19.88
N THR A 41 -4.72 -5.12 -20.33
CA THR A 41 -6.17 -5.10 -20.16
C THR A 41 -6.52 -5.52 -18.73
N CYS A 42 -7.01 -4.58 -17.92
CA CYS A 42 -7.51 -4.89 -16.59
C CYS A 42 -8.90 -5.54 -16.66
N PRO A 43 -9.21 -6.53 -15.80
CA PRO A 43 -10.57 -7.02 -15.65
C PRO A 43 -11.54 -5.89 -15.23
N PRO A 44 -12.84 -6.00 -15.56
CA PRO A 44 -13.83 -5.02 -15.16
C PRO A 44 -13.82 -4.80 -13.64
N GLY A 45 -13.79 -3.54 -13.20
CA GLY A 45 -13.79 -3.18 -11.77
C GLY A 45 -12.41 -3.18 -11.10
N GLU A 46 -11.36 -3.67 -11.76
CA GLU A 46 -10.01 -3.79 -11.18
C GLU A 46 -9.10 -2.60 -11.55
N ALA A 47 -9.44 -1.84 -12.58
CA ALA A 47 -8.59 -0.80 -13.17
C ALA A 47 -8.21 0.32 -12.18
N GLU A 48 -9.12 0.68 -11.26
CA GLU A 48 -8.89 1.76 -10.29
C GLU A 48 -8.17 1.30 -9.02
N LYS A 49 -7.99 -0.02 -8.84
CA LYS A 49 -7.27 -0.55 -7.67
C LYS A 49 -5.80 -0.14 -7.70
N ILE A 50 -5.18 -0.09 -6.52
CA ILE A 50 -3.79 0.31 -6.36
C ILE A 50 -2.88 -0.83 -6.77
N MET A 51 -2.05 -0.59 -7.78
CA MET A 51 -1.01 -1.53 -8.19
C MET A 51 0.19 -1.45 -7.27
N HIS A 52 0.59 -0.22 -6.91
CA HIS A 52 1.63 0.01 -5.93
C HIS A 52 1.48 1.43 -5.37
N VAL A 53 1.65 1.57 -4.07
CA VAL A 53 1.73 2.85 -3.36
C VAL A 53 2.87 2.79 -2.36
N SER A 54 3.55 3.92 -2.17
CA SER A 54 4.66 4.06 -1.22
C SER A 54 4.58 5.40 -0.50
N LEU A 55 4.43 5.35 0.82
CA LEU A 55 4.38 6.48 1.73
C LEU A 55 5.62 6.46 2.64
N PRO A 56 6.64 7.29 2.37
CA PRO A 56 7.73 7.52 3.31
C PRO A 56 7.19 8.11 4.62
N ILE A 57 7.50 7.47 5.74
CA ILE A 57 7.07 7.92 7.08
C ILE A 57 8.25 8.37 7.95
N SER A 58 9.48 8.09 7.53
CA SER A 58 10.71 8.60 8.14
C SER A 58 11.85 8.67 7.13
N LYS A 59 13.04 9.08 7.57
CA LYS A 59 14.27 9.03 6.73
C LYS A 59 14.72 7.60 6.41
N GLU A 60 14.26 6.62 7.17
CA GLU A 60 14.79 5.25 7.16
C GLU A 60 13.78 4.22 6.68
N THR A 61 12.47 4.52 6.71
CA THR A 61 11.43 3.56 6.34
C THR A 61 10.21 4.20 5.66
N ALA A 62 9.49 3.36 4.91
CA ALA A 62 8.24 3.65 4.25
C ALA A 62 7.24 2.53 4.51
N ILE A 63 5.95 2.89 4.51
CA ILE A 63 4.85 1.93 4.38
C ILE A 63 4.53 1.84 2.88
N MET A 64 4.47 0.62 2.36
CA MET A 64 4.17 0.33 0.97
C MET A 64 2.98 -0.62 0.88
N GLY A 65 2.30 -0.64 -0.26
CA GLY A 65 1.18 -1.56 -0.44
C GLY A 65 0.63 -1.62 -1.84
N SER A 66 -0.33 -2.52 -2.01
CA SER A 66 -1.12 -2.70 -3.22
C SER A 66 -2.42 -3.43 -2.91
N ASP A 67 -3.35 -3.41 -3.86
CA ASP A 67 -4.49 -4.31 -3.88
C ASP A 67 -4.13 -5.60 -4.64
N SER A 68 -4.67 -6.72 -4.18
CA SER A 68 -4.65 -8.01 -4.89
C SER A 68 -5.96 -8.25 -5.63
N PHE A 69 -5.86 -8.99 -6.73
CA PHE A 69 -6.99 -9.68 -7.38
C PHE A 69 -6.47 -10.89 -8.14
N GLU A 70 -7.37 -11.83 -8.47
CA GLU A 70 -7.02 -13.18 -8.97
C GLU A 70 -6.02 -13.19 -10.14
N PHE A 71 -6.06 -12.17 -11.01
CA PHE A 71 -5.16 -12.10 -12.17
C PHE A 71 -3.74 -11.64 -11.81
N PHE A 72 -3.56 -10.92 -10.71
CA PHE A 72 -2.26 -10.37 -10.26
C PHE A 72 -1.69 -11.04 -9.01
N GLY A 73 -2.33 -12.11 -8.52
CA GLY A 73 -1.83 -12.89 -7.40
C GLY A 73 -2.91 -13.72 -6.74
N ASN A 74 -2.53 -14.38 -5.66
CA ASN A 74 -3.48 -15.08 -4.81
C ASN A 74 -4.36 -14.08 -4.05
N GLU A 75 -5.53 -14.54 -3.64
CA GLU A 75 -6.39 -13.80 -2.72
C GLU A 75 -5.61 -13.40 -1.46
N THR A 76 -5.79 -12.15 -1.02
CA THR A 76 -5.22 -11.68 0.24
C THR A 76 -5.89 -12.39 1.42
N ILE A 77 -5.10 -13.16 2.17
CA ILE A 77 -5.57 -13.82 3.40
C ILE A 77 -5.26 -12.92 4.60
N TYR A 78 -6.30 -12.38 5.22
CA TYR A 78 -6.18 -11.62 6.47
C TYR A 78 -5.93 -12.54 7.66
N GLY A 79 -5.03 -12.15 8.55
CA GLY A 79 -4.72 -12.90 9.75
C GLY A 79 -3.74 -12.18 10.67
N ASN A 80 -3.31 -12.89 11.71
CA ASN A 80 -2.32 -12.44 12.70
C ASN A 80 -0.91 -12.94 12.38
N ASN A 81 -0.64 -13.26 11.11
CA ASN A 81 0.65 -13.75 10.63
C ASN A 81 1.75 -12.67 10.62
N PHE A 82 1.37 -11.39 10.66
CA PHE A 82 2.28 -10.28 10.91
C PHE A 82 1.62 -9.21 11.77
N SER A 83 2.42 -8.34 12.37
CA SER A 83 1.95 -7.18 13.11
C SER A 83 2.96 -6.05 12.95
N LEU A 84 2.45 -4.83 12.85
CA LEU A 84 3.25 -3.61 12.75
C LEU A 84 3.03 -2.81 14.02
N SER A 85 4.11 -2.51 14.72
CA SER A 85 4.08 -1.60 15.85
C SER A 85 4.76 -0.30 15.42
N LEU A 86 4.04 0.81 15.57
CA LEU A 86 4.49 2.14 15.21
C LEU A 86 4.44 3.00 16.47
N ASN A 87 5.59 3.48 16.89
CA ASN A 87 5.69 4.47 17.96
C ASN A 87 5.80 5.85 17.32
N THR A 88 4.92 6.75 17.71
CA THR A 88 4.93 8.14 17.24
C THR A 88 5.21 9.06 18.43
N GLU A 89 5.87 10.18 18.17
CA GLU A 89 5.96 11.26 19.14
C GLU A 89 4.63 12.03 19.09
N SER A 90 3.80 11.82 20.10
CA SER A 90 2.58 12.62 20.26
C SER A 90 2.97 14.07 20.50
N THR A 91 2.50 14.98 19.65
CA THR A 91 2.59 16.43 19.88
C THR A 91 1.38 16.92 20.68
#